data_AF-A0A367M0X4-F1
#
_entry.id   AF-A0A367M0X4-F1
#
_cell.length_a   1.000
_cell.length_b   1.000
_cell.length_c   1.000
_cell.angle_alpha   90.00
_cell.angle_beta   90.00
_cell.angle_gamma   90.00
#
_symmetry.space_group_name_H-M   'P 1'
#
loop_
_entity.id
_entity.type
_entity.pdbx_description
1 polymer ?
#
loop_
_entity_poly.entity_id
_entity_poly.type
_entity_poly.pdbx_seq_one_letter_code
_entity_poly.pdbx_strand_id
1 'polypeptide(L)'
;MCIRDRLQNPLFGHGYARLEDGRMVIFAAEGEEPTRIHPMQVWQTPFCTEEYAARQPARSGFLGRIGNAELVRGVSDLYDLCREIETPAVSIQRYSLLCQNPQRLFDVYHWLGSDQLDGLAPLLREVAATAELVLDEYEKVESIRRQSAQAMVDAEERHKALLSGLLPDGWDRVQQFVDGLNGITAQRGLLLTIREYRYIDVARLDAMEAELLAAHERVAAATATFLASEQALQPLLERLQSLDGEAQKAETVAQLGEPLAALEAMAGDLDMLSSLMASLRIDDATQRTRIIESISEIYARLNQAKARAEQRRKGLGSSETVAQFGAQFKLFGQGITNALAQAQDLSLI
;
A
#
# COMPACT_ATOMS: atom_id res chain seq x y z
N MET A 1 20.06 -50.21 -23.57
CA MET A 1 19.38 -49.24 -22.70
C MET A 1 18.38 -48.48 -23.55
N CYS A 2 17.07 -48.73 -23.41
CA CYS A 2 16.04 -47.88 -24.03
C CYS A 2 15.64 -46.83 -23.00
N ILE A 3 15.96 -45.57 -23.28
CA ILE A 3 15.84 -44.45 -22.33
C ILE A 3 14.81 -43.43 -22.83
N ARG A 4 14.45 -43.48 -24.11
CA ARG A 4 13.43 -42.61 -24.70
C ARG A 4 12.19 -43.44 -25.02
N ASP A 5 11.08 -43.09 -24.39
CA ASP A 5 9.75 -43.57 -24.76
C ASP A 5 9.15 -42.63 -25.82
N ARG A 6 9.70 -42.68 -27.04
CA ARG A 6 9.12 -42.01 -28.21
C ARG A 6 8.75 -43.06 -29.23
N LEU A 7 7.48 -43.08 -29.62
CA LEU A 7 7.03 -43.90 -30.74
C LEU A 7 7.71 -43.37 -32.02
N GLN A 8 8.69 -44.11 -32.51
CA GLN A 8 9.28 -43.84 -33.83
C GLN A 8 8.34 -44.36 -34.92
N ASN A 9 8.53 -43.87 -36.16
CA ASN A 9 7.78 -44.40 -37.30
C ASN A 9 7.92 -45.92 -37.35
N PRO A 10 6.81 -46.67 -37.51
CA PRO A 10 6.87 -48.12 -37.57
C PRO A 10 7.75 -48.57 -38.73
N LEU A 11 8.62 -49.55 -38.45
CA LEU A 11 9.44 -50.20 -39.47
C LEU A 11 8.59 -51.28 -40.14
N PHE A 12 8.29 -51.09 -41.42
CA PHE A 12 7.55 -52.07 -42.21
C PHE A 12 8.52 -53.07 -42.84
N GLY A 13 8.23 -54.36 -42.65
CA GLY A 13 9.01 -55.45 -43.20
C GLY A 13 8.13 -56.66 -43.48
N HIS A 14 8.58 -57.51 -44.40
CA HIS A 14 7.92 -58.76 -44.80
C HIS A 14 8.43 -59.96 -43.99
N GLY A 15 9.50 -59.76 -43.21
CA GLY A 15 10.03 -60.75 -42.27
C GLY A 15 11.06 -60.11 -41.34
N TYR A 16 11.30 -60.74 -40.19
CA TYR A 16 12.34 -60.31 -39.26
C TYR A 16 13.01 -61.50 -38.57
N ALA A 17 14.25 -61.29 -38.10
CA ALA A 17 14.96 -62.22 -37.23
C ALA A 17 15.56 -61.47 -36.04
N ARG A 18 15.53 -62.07 -34.84
CA ARG A 18 16.19 -61.54 -33.65
C ARG A 18 17.31 -62.49 -33.24
N LEU A 19 18.52 -61.97 -33.13
CA LEU A 19 19.71 -62.69 -32.71
C LEU A 19 19.89 -62.59 -31.18
N GLU A 20 20.64 -63.53 -30.62
CA GLU A 20 20.88 -63.62 -29.18
C GLU A 20 21.58 -62.39 -28.60
N ASP A 21 22.43 -61.74 -29.41
CA ASP A 21 23.21 -60.55 -29.06
C ASP A 21 22.45 -59.22 -29.21
N GLY A 22 21.15 -59.29 -29.49
CA GLY A 22 20.28 -58.15 -29.68
C GLY A 22 20.33 -57.54 -31.08
N ARG A 23 21.06 -58.11 -32.05
CA ARG A 23 20.87 -57.74 -33.45
C ARG A 23 19.48 -58.15 -33.92
N MET A 24 18.80 -57.26 -34.63
CA MET A 24 17.53 -57.51 -35.29
C MET A 24 17.70 -57.28 -36.78
N VAL A 25 17.31 -58.24 -37.60
CA VAL A 25 17.35 -58.13 -39.06
C VAL A 25 15.92 -57.99 -39.56
N ILE A 26 15.67 -56.96 -40.36
CA ILE A 26 14.37 -56.71 -40.99
C ILE A 26 14.55 -56.82 -42.50
N PHE A 27 13.67 -57.61 -43.11
CA PHE A 27 13.58 -57.78 -44.55
C PHE A 27 12.46 -56.89 -45.10
N ALA A 28 12.78 -56.04 -46.08
CA ALA A 28 11.79 -55.27 -46.83
C ALA A 28 11.95 -55.58 -48.33
N ALA A 29 10.87 -56.05 -48.96
CA ALA A 29 10.79 -56.14 -50.41
C ALA A 29 10.50 -54.75 -50.99
N GLU A 30 11.24 -54.34 -52.03
CA GLU A 30 11.06 -53.05 -52.72
C GLU A 30 9.96 -53.10 -53.82
N GLY A 31 9.17 -54.18 -53.88
CA GLY A 31 8.09 -54.38 -54.84
C GLY A 31 7.50 -55.79 -54.81
N GLU A 32 6.49 -56.06 -55.65
CA GLU A 32 5.82 -57.38 -55.78
C GLU A 32 6.55 -58.34 -56.73
N GLU A 33 7.51 -57.85 -57.52
CA GLU A 33 8.24 -58.62 -58.52
C GLU A 33 9.42 -59.40 -57.90
N PRO A 34 9.66 -60.67 -58.28
CA PRO A 34 10.80 -61.44 -57.79
C PRO A 34 12.15 -60.82 -58.19
N THR A 35 12.96 -60.44 -57.21
CA THR A 35 14.32 -59.94 -57.40
C THR A 35 15.36 -60.96 -56.93
N ARG A 36 16.58 -60.89 -57.49
CA ARG A 36 17.71 -61.74 -57.03
C ARG A 36 18.46 -61.16 -55.83
N ILE A 37 18.24 -59.89 -55.53
CA ILE A 37 18.90 -59.14 -54.46
C ILE A 37 17.80 -58.56 -53.57
N HIS A 38 17.92 -58.83 -52.27
CA HIS A 38 16.99 -58.36 -51.26
C HIS A 38 17.75 -57.51 -50.23
N PRO A 39 17.41 -56.23 -50.05
CA PRO A 39 18.03 -55.42 -49.02
C PRO A 39 17.63 -55.93 -47.63
N MET A 40 18.61 -56.05 -46.74
CA MET A 40 18.43 -56.45 -45.35
C MET A 40 18.87 -55.30 -44.45
N GLN A 41 18.00 -54.87 -43.54
CA GLN A 41 18.34 -53.86 -42.54
C GLN A 41 18.75 -54.54 -41.24
N VAL A 42 19.96 -54.28 -40.78
CA VAL A 42 20.47 -54.80 -39.51
C VAL A 42 20.45 -53.68 -38.47
N TRP A 43 19.72 -53.91 -37.40
CA TRP A 43 19.57 -53.02 -36.26
C TRP A 43 20.26 -53.62 -35.05
N GLN A 44 20.99 -52.81 -34.29
CA GLN A 44 21.44 -53.22 -32.96
C GLN A 44 20.38 -52.76 -31.94
N THR A 45 19.69 -53.72 -31.33
CA THR A 45 18.69 -53.45 -30.29
C THR A 45 19.29 -53.65 -28.91
N PRO A 46 18.70 -53.06 -27.85
CA PRO A 46 19.12 -53.30 -26.48
C PRO A 46 18.60 -54.64 -25.90
N PHE A 47 17.82 -55.41 -26.67
CA PHE A 47 17.14 -56.61 -26.21
C PHE A 47 17.92 -57.86 -26.63
N CYS A 48 18.68 -58.43 -25.70
CA CYS A 48 19.39 -59.70 -25.89
C CYS A 48 18.71 -60.84 -25.12
N THR A 49 19.12 -62.07 -25.39
CA THR A 49 18.66 -63.23 -24.60
C THR A 49 19.32 -63.25 -23.23
N GLU A 50 18.66 -63.85 -22.24
CA GLU A 50 19.21 -64.00 -20.88
C GLU A 50 20.52 -64.81 -20.89
N GLU A 51 20.60 -65.85 -21.72
CA GLU A 51 21.82 -66.66 -21.89
C GLU A 51 22.99 -65.84 -22.43
N TYR A 52 22.75 -65.01 -23.45
CA TYR A 52 23.79 -64.13 -24.00
C TYR A 52 24.23 -63.08 -22.99
N ALA A 53 23.30 -62.48 -22.25
CA ALA A 53 23.58 -61.51 -21.20
C ALA A 53 24.42 -62.12 -20.06
N ALA A 54 24.11 -63.36 -19.65
CA ALA A 54 24.83 -64.07 -18.59
C ALA A 54 26.27 -64.45 -18.97
N ARG A 55 26.56 -64.62 -20.28
CA ARG A 55 27.90 -64.90 -20.81
C ARG A 55 28.77 -63.65 -20.95
N GLN A 56 28.22 -62.45 -20.78
CA GLN A 56 28.99 -61.21 -20.89
C GLN A 56 29.94 -61.05 -19.69
N PRO A 57 31.15 -60.47 -19.89
CA PRO A 57 32.06 -60.19 -18.80
C PRO A 57 31.40 -59.27 -17.77
N ALA A 58 31.61 -59.58 -16.48
CA ALA A 58 31.11 -58.78 -15.38
C ALA A 58 31.63 -57.34 -15.50
N ARG A 59 30.72 -56.37 -15.54
CA ARG A 59 31.07 -54.95 -15.60
C ARG A 59 31.44 -54.50 -14.19
N SER A 60 32.75 -54.44 -13.89
CA SER A 60 33.27 -54.06 -12.56
C SER A 60 33.34 -52.55 -12.31
N GLY A 61 33.16 -51.73 -13.35
CA GLY A 61 33.11 -50.26 -13.23
C GLY A 61 31.93 -49.76 -12.39
N PHE A 62 31.96 -48.50 -12.00
CA PHE A 62 30.92 -47.87 -11.16
C PHE A 62 29.49 -48.07 -11.68
N LEU A 63 29.25 -47.76 -12.96
CA LEU A 63 27.94 -47.98 -13.60
C LEU A 63 27.56 -49.47 -13.64
N GLY A 64 28.53 -50.38 -13.75
CA GLY A 64 28.28 -51.81 -13.74
C GLY A 64 27.75 -52.33 -12.40
N ARG A 65 28.16 -51.72 -11.28
CA ARG A 65 27.73 -52.08 -9.92
C ARG A 65 26.30 -51.65 -9.57
N ILE A 66 25.79 -50.60 -10.22
CA ILE A 66 24.41 -50.08 -9.99
C ILE A 66 23.36 -51.01 -10.60
N GLY A 67 23.68 -51.63 -11.74
CA GLY A 67 22.76 -52.52 -12.46
C GLY A 67 21.89 -51.80 -13.49
N ASN A 68 21.61 -52.49 -14.60
CA ASN A 68 20.98 -51.89 -15.78
C ASN A 68 19.56 -51.38 -15.52
N ALA A 69 18.74 -52.10 -14.74
CA ALA A 69 17.35 -51.69 -14.47
C ALA A 69 17.27 -50.40 -13.64
N GLU A 70 18.18 -50.22 -12.68
CA GLU A 70 18.24 -49.00 -11.88
C GLU A 70 18.80 -47.83 -12.69
N LEU A 71 19.85 -48.05 -13.49
CA LEU A 71 20.38 -47.03 -14.40
C LEU A 71 19.35 -46.54 -15.43
N VAL A 72 18.58 -47.45 -16.02
CA VAL A 72 17.52 -47.07 -16.98
C VAL A 72 16.49 -46.16 -16.31
N ARG A 73 16.03 -46.52 -15.10
CA ARG A 73 15.05 -45.72 -14.36
C ARG A 73 15.61 -44.35 -13.99
N GLY A 74 16.81 -44.28 -13.41
CA GLY A 74 17.42 -43.01 -13.03
C GLY A 74 17.70 -42.09 -14.22
N VAL A 75 18.18 -42.62 -15.35
CA VAL A 75 18.39 -41.80 -16.54
C VAL A 75 17.05 -41.37 -17.16
N SER A 76 16.01 -42.22 -17.12
CA SER A 76 14.66 -41.83 -17.55
C SER A 76 14.13 -40.66 -16.73
N ASP A 77 14.22 -40.74 -15.40
CA ASP A 77 13.72 -39.68 -14.51
C ASP A 77 14.52 -38.37 -14.67
N LEU A 78 15.82 -38.44 -14.99
CA LEU A 78 16.61 -37.26 -15.34
C LEU A 78 16.14 -36.63 -16.66
N TYR A 79 15.80 -37.43 -17.68
CA TYR A 79 15.21 -36.91 -18.91
C TYR A 79 13.83 -36.30 -18.69
N ASP A 80 13.05 -36.85 -17.77
CA ASP A 80 11.75 -36.29 -17.38
C ASP A 80 11.94 -34.91 -16.75
N LEU A 81 12.91 -34.76 -15.85
CA LEU A 81 13.30 -33.46 -15.29
C LEU A 81 13.75 -32.47 -16.38
N CYS A 82 14.56 -32.90 -17.36
CA CYS A 82 14.95 -32.03 -18.47
C CYS A 82 13.74 -31.53 -19.28
N ARG A 83 12.76 -32.40 -19.57
CA ARG A 83 11.53 -31.99 -20.27
C ARG A 83 10.71 -31.00 -19.44
N GLU A 84 10.65 -31.21 -18.12
CA GLU A 84 9.98 -30.29 -17.23
C GLU A 84 10.66 -28.91 -17.26
N ILE A 85 12.00 -28.85 -17.26
CA ILE A 85 12.77 -27.60 -17.36
C ILE A 85 12.52 -26.89 -18.71
N GLU A 86 12.44 -27.62 -19.82
CA GLU A 86 12.22 -27.08 -21.16
C GLU A 86 10.80 -26.52 -21.38
N THR A 87 9.86 -26.80 -20.49
CA THR A 87 8.47 -26.35 -20.61
C THR A 87 8.40 -24.81 -20.47
N PRO A 88 7.69 -24.08 -21.36
CA PRO A 88 7.67 -22.61 -21.31
C PRO A 88 6.69 -22.02 -20.28
N ALA A 89 5.81 -22.82 -19.68
CA ALA A 89 4.75 -22.34 -18.79
C ALA A 89 5.28 -21.93 -17.41
N VAL A 90 4.98 -20.71 -16.96
CA VAL A 90 5.36 -20.22 -15.62
C VAL A 90 4.20 -20.44 -14.65
N SER A 91 4.40 -21.28 -13.63
CA SER A 91 3.41 -21.49 -12.55
C SER A 91 4.07 -21.92 -11.24
N ILE A 92 3.47 -21.56 -10.11
CA ILE A 92 3.93 -21.98 -8.77
C ILE A 92 4.08 -23.51 -8.73
N GLN A 93 3.03 -24.24 -9.15
CA GLN A 93 2.99 -25.69 -9.11
C GLN A 93 4.19 -26.32 -9.80
N ARG A 94 4.56 -25.81 -10.98
CA ARG A 94 5.71 -26.28 -11.75
C ARG A 94 7.02 -26.01 -11.03
N TYR A 95 7.26 -24.79 -10.58
CA TYR A 95 8.53 -24.46 -9.92
C TYR A 95 8.66 -25.16 -8.56
N SER A 96 7.56 -25.39 -7.84
CA SER A 96 7.56 -26.26 -6.64
C SER A 96 7.98 -27.69 -6.96
N LEU A 97 7.50 -28.25 -8.08
CA LEU A 97 7.95 -29.56 -8.54
C LEU A 97 9.44 -29.56 -8.94
N LEU A 98 9.93 -28.49 -9.57
CA LEU A 98 11.36 -28.35 -9.92
C LEU A 98 12.27 -28.19 -8.70
N CYS A 99 11.77 -27.71 -7.56
CA CYS A 99 12.49 -27.74 -6.28
C CYS A 99 12.54 -29.16 -5.69
N GLN A 100 11.41 -29.88 -5.73
CA GLN A 100 11.24 -31.19 -5.07
C GLN A 100 11.83 -32.36 -5.87
N ASN A 101 11.67 -32.36 -7.20
CA ASN A 101 12.07 -33.49 -8.05
C ASN A 101 13.57 -33.79 -7.97
N PRO A 102 14.50 -32.80 -8.02
CA PRO A 102 15.93 -33.09 -7.84
C PRO A 102 16.25 -33.72 -6.49
N GLN A 103 15.58 -33.31 -5.41
CA GLN A 103 15.76 -33.91 -4.08
C GLN A 103 15.28 -35.37 -4.06
N ARG A 104 14.09 -35.63 -4.61
CA ARG A 104 13.53 -36.98 -4.75
C ARG A 104 14.48 -37.90 -5.54
N LEU A 105 15.18 -37.38 -6.55
CA LEU A 105 16.16 -38.17 -7.31
C LEU A 105 17.32 -38.62 -6.44
N PHE A 106 17.83 -37.81 -5.51
CA PHE A 106 18.88 -38.23 -4.58
C PHE A 106 18.40 -39.27 -3.57
N ASP A 107 17.14 -39.20 -3.16
CA ASP A 107 16.54 -40.17 -2.24
C ASP A 107 16.35 -41.54 -2.90
N VAL A 108 15.94 -41.55 -4.17
CA VAL A 108 15.69 -42.79 -4.94
C VAL A 108 16.99 -43.39 -5.49
N TYR A 109 17.94 -42.56 -5.91
CA TYR A 109 19.16 -42.98 -6.60
C TYR A 109 20.41 -42.47 -5.87
N HIS A 110 20.81 -43.18 -4.80
CA HIS A 110 21.96 -42.78 -3.98
C HIS A 110 23.28 -42.64 -4.76
N TRP A 111 23.41 -43.34 -5.89
CA TRP A 111 24.59 -43.25 -6.76
C TRP A 111 24.72 -41.88 -7.45
N LEU A 112 23.66 -41.08 -7.55
CA LEU A 112 23.71 -39.72 -8.13
C LEU A 112 24.63 -38.76 -7.34
N GLY A 113 24.87 -39.04 -6.05
CA GLY A 113 25.78 -38.27 -5.21
C GLY A 113 27.27 -38.61 -5.40
N SER A 114 27.60 -39.58 -6.25
CA SER A 114 28.98 -40.04 -6.45
C SER A 114 29.81 -39.03 -7.24
N ASP A 115 31.05 -38.80 -6.79
CA ASP A 115 32.04 -37.96 -7.49
C ASP A 115 32.44 -38.52 -8.87
N GLN A 116 32.10 -39.79 -9.16
CA GLN A 116 32.36 -40.43 -10.46
C GLN A 116 31.39 -40.01 -11.58
N LEU A 117 30.43 -39.12 -11.28
CA LEU A 117 29.42 -38.61 -12.23
C LEU A 117 29.66 -37.15 -12.63
N ASP A 118 30.90 -36.68 -12.53
CA ASP A 118 31.39 -35.40 -13.07
C ASP A 118 30.42 -34.21 -12.83
N GLY A 119 30.07 -33.96 -11.57
CA GLY A 119 29.31 -32.76 -11.19
C GLY A 119 27.79 -32.84 -11.44
N LEU A 120 27.23 -34.02 -11.72
CA LEU A 120 25.77 -34.17 -11.82
C LEU A 120 25.05 -33.77 -10.52
N ALA A 121 25.62 -34.13 -9.37
CA ALA A 121 25.05 -33.79 -8.07
C ALA A 121 24.93 -32.26 -7.83
N PRO A 122 26.01 -31.46 -7.99
CA PRO A 122 25.88 -30.01 -7.87
C PRO A 122 24.92 -29.40 -8.90
N LEU A 123 24.88 -29.89 -10.14
CA LEU A 123 23.96 -29.40 -11.16
C LEU A 123 22.48 -29.58 -10.76
N LEU A 124 22.10 -30.74 -10.23
CA LEU A 124 20.74 -30.99 -9.74
C LEU A 124 20.35 -30.08 -8.57
N ARG A 125 21.30 -29.77 -7.68
CA ARG A 125 21.08 -28.81 -6.59
C ARG A 125 20.91 -27.39 -7.11
N GLU A 126 21.66 -27.00 -8.14
CA GLU A 126 21.55 -25.69 -8.78
C GLU A 126 20.19 -25.51 -9.46
N VAL A 127 19.65 -26.56 -10.09
CA VAL A 127 18.28 -26.56 -10.64
C VAL A 127 17.25 -26.27 -9.55
N ALA A 128 17.33 -26.98 -8.42
CA ALA A 128 16.39 -26.78 -7.30
C ALA A 128 16.51 -25.36 -6.70
N ALA A 129 17.73 -24.88 -6.48
CA ALA A 129 17.99 -23.53 -5.96
C ALA A 129 17.51 -22.44 -6.91
N THR A 130 17.70 -22.62 -8.22
CA THR A 130 17.20 -21.66 -9.22
C THR A 130 15.68 -21.64 -9.27
N ALA A 131 15.03 -22.80 -9.15
CA ALA A 131 13.57 -22.88 -9.09
C ALA A 131 13.02 -22.19 -7.82
N GLU A 132 13.72 -22.29 -6.69
CA GLU A 132 13.36 -21.61 -5.44
C GLU A 132 13.42 -20.09 -5.58
N LEU A 133 14.49 -19.55 -6.18
CA LEU A 133 14.59 -18.12 -6.47
C LEU A 133 13.45 -17.58 -7.33
N VAL A 134 12.95 -18.39 -8.27
CA VAL A 134 11.80 -18.01 -9.10
C VAL A 134 10.50 -18.01 -8.29
N LEU A 135 10.33 -18.96 -7.37
CA LEU A 135 9.17 -18.96 -6.47
C LEU A 135 9.17 -17.72 -5.56
N ASP A 136 10.31 -17.38 -4.97
CA ASP A 136 10.44 -16.20 -4.11
C ASP A 136 10.07 -14.91 -4.85
N GLU A 137 10.55 -14.74 -6.09
CA GLU A 137 10.20 -13.58 -6.89
C GLU A 137 8.72 -13.59 -7.28
N TYR A 138 8.13 -14.77 -7.53
CA TYR A 138 6.69 -14.89 -7.78
C TYR A 138 5.87 -14.45 -6.56
N GLU A 139 6.22 -14.93 -5.36
CA GLU A 139 5.54 -14.55 -4.11
C GLU A 139 5.64 -13.04 -3.86
N LYS A 140 6.80 -12.46 -4.13
CA LYS A 140 7.00 -11.01 -4.02
C LYS A 140 6.12 -10.24 -4.99
N VAL A 141 6.03 -10.66 -6.26
CA VAL A 141 5.16 -10.03 -7.26
C VAL A 141 3.68 -10.13 -6.85
N GLU A 142 3.23 -11.30 -6.41
CA GLU A 142 1.84 -11.48 -5.93
C GLU A 142 1.55 -10.66 -4.67
N SER A 143 2.50 -10.55 -3.75
CA SER A 143 2.38 -9.70 -2.58
C SER A 143 2.20 -8.23 -2.96
N ILE A 144 3.00 -7.72 -3.91
CA ILE A 144 2.88 -6.34 -4.43
C ILE A 144 1.51 -6.16 -5.10
N ARG A 145 1.08 -7.10 -5.95
CA ARG A 145 -0.25 -7.04 -6.59
C ARG A 145 -1.38 -6.96 -5.58
N ARG A 146 -1.32 -7.81 -4.54
CA ARG A 146 -2.32 -7.82 -3.46
C ARG A 146 -2.33 -6.50 -2.69
N GLN A 147 -1.17 -5.96 -2.37
CA GLN A 147 -1.06 -4.66 -1.70
C GLN A 147 -1.66 -3.54 -2.53
N SER A 148 -1.35 -3.48 -3.82
CA SER A 148 -1.89 -2.49 -4.75
C SER A 148 -3.40 -2.63 -4.93
N ALA A 149 -3.90 -3.86 -5.05
CA ALA A 149 -5.33 -4.13 -5.13
C ALA A 149 -6.07 -3.69 -3.84
N GLN A 150 -5.52 -3.97 -2.67
CA GLN A 150 -6.11 -3.52 -1.40
C GLN A 150 -6.13 -1.99 -1.30
N ALA A 151 -5.02 -1.34 -1.64
CA ALA A 151 -4.94 0.12 -1.65
C ALA A 151 -5.97 0.75 -2.61
N MET A 152 -6.23 0.11 -3.76
CA MET A 152 -7.28 0.52 -4.69
C MET A 152 -8.66 0.41 -4.05
N VAL A 153 -9.00 -0.72 -3.43
CA VAL A 153 -10.29 -0.93 -2.76
C VAL A 153 -10.51 0.12 -1.68
N ASP A 154 -9.54 0.33 -0.80
CA ASP A 154 -9.63 1.32 0.28
C ASP A 154 -9.82 2.75 -0.28
N ALA A 155 -9.14 3.08 -1.38
CA ALA A 155 -9.28 4.37 -2.04
C ALA A 155 -10.66 4.54 -2.67
N GLU A 156 -11.22 3.50 -3.30
CA GLU A 156 -12.57 3.53 -3.88
C GLU A 156 -13.66 3.67 -2.82
N GLU A 157 -13.54 2.97 -1.69
CA GLU A 157 -14.47 3.10 -0.58
C GLU A 157 -14.48 4.51 -0.01
N ARG A 158 -13.30 5.07 0.26
CA ARG A 158 -13.14 6.46 0.74
C ARG A 158 -13.68 7.46 -0.27
N HIS A 159 -13.39 7.26 -1.54
CA HIS A 159 -13.86 8.11 -2.63
C HIS A 159 -15.39 8.13 -2.70
N LYS A 160 -16.03 6.96 -2.67
CA LYS A 160 -17.49 6.85 -2.69
C LYS A 160 -18.13 7.49 -1.46
N ALA A 161 -17.58 7.22 -0.27
CA ALA A 161 -18.06 7.82 0.97
C ALA A 161 -17.97 9.35 0.93
N LEU A 162 -16.82 9.88 0.50
CA LEU A 162 -16.60 11.31 0.34
C LEU A 162 -17.63 11.91 -0.64
N LEU A 163 -17.71 11.40 -1.88
CA LEU A 163 -18.63 11.94 -2.88
C LEU A 163 -20.09 11.91 -2.42
N SER A 164 -20.51 10.86 -1.70
CA SER A 164 -21.87 10.77 -1.16
C SER A 164 -22.19 11.82 -0.08
N GLY A 165 -21.17 12.29 0.64
CA GLY A 165 -21.31 13.34 1.66
C GLY A 165 -21.22 14.76 1.12
N LEU A 166 -20.71 14.96 -0.10
CA LEU A 166 -20.53 16.28 -0.72
C LEU A 166 -21.85 16.84 -1.29
N LEU A 167 -22.73 17.26 -0.38
CA LEU A 167 -24.06 17.82 -0.65
C LEU A 167 -24.13 19.31 -0.25
N PRO A 168 -23.45 20.21 -0.98
CA PRO A 168 -23.30 21.61 -0.59
C PRO A 168 -24.61 22.40 -0.54
N ASP A 169 -25.63 22.00 -1.30
CA ASP A 169 -26.95 22.66 -1.31
C ASP A 169 -27.67 22.58 0.06
N GLY A 170 -27.32 21.60 0.88
CA GLY A 170 -27.89 21.40 2.22
C GLY A 170 -27.01 21.92 3.36
N TRP A 171 -25.87 22.56 3.05
CA TRP A 171 -24.95 23.07 4.07
C TRP A 171 -25.31 24.49 4.47
N ASP A 172 -25.29 24.75 5.77
CA ASP A 172 -25.66 26.03 6.40
C ASP A 172 -24.52 26.62 7.24
N ARG A 173 -23.38 25.92 7.34
CA ARG A 173 -22.21 26.32 8.12
C ARG A 173 -20.95 26.31 7.27
N VAL A 174 -20.12 27.35 7.43
CA VAL A 174 -18.79 27.47 6.82
C VAL A 174 -17.96 26.19 6.98
N GLN A 175 -17.97 25.59 8.18
CA GLN A 175 -17.16 24.41 8.50
C GLN A 175 -17.44 23.22 7.56
N GLN A 176 -18.70 23.04 7.13
CA GLN A 176 -19.07 21.94 6.23
C GLN A 176 -18.40 22.09 4.85
N PHE A 177 -18.33 23.33 4.34
CA PHE A 177 -17.64 23.64 3.08
C PHE A 177 -16.13 23.39 3.20
N VAL A 178 -15.53 23.84 4.30
CA VAL A 178 -14.11 23.64 4.60
C VAL A 178 -13.76 22.16 4.66
N ASP A 179 -14.53 21.39 5.43
CA ASP A 179 -14.34 19.95 5.59
C ASP A 179 -14.50 19.21 4.26
N GLY A 180 -15.48 19.61 3.43
CA GLY A 180 -15.67 19.07 2.10
C GLY A 180 -14.47 19.31 1.17
N LEU A 181 -13.99 20.56 1.08
CA LEU A 181 -12.83 20.91 0.25
C LEU A 181 -11.53 20.24 0.73
N ASN A 182 -11.33 20.17 2.05
CA ASN A 182 -10.21 19.47 2.65
C ASN A 182 -10.27 17.97 2.38
N GLY A 183 -11.46 17.36 2.50
CA GLY A 183 -11.69 15.95 2.18
C GLY A 183 -11.35 15.64 0.72
N ILE A 184 -11.74 16.49 -0.22
CA ILE A 184 -11.37 16.36 -1.63
C ILE A 184 -9.85 16.45 -1.80
N THR A 185 -9.21 17.46 -1.20
CA THR A 185 -7.76 17.66 -1.31
C THR A 185 -6.98 16.46 -0.74
N ALA A 186 -7.39 15.96 0.41
CA ALA A 186 -6.79 14.78 1.05
C ALA A 186 -6.96 13.53 0.16
N GLN A 187 -8.14 13.32 -0.40
CA GLN A 187 -8.39 12.19 -1.28
C GLN A 187 -7.54 12.26 -2.55
N ARG A 188 -7.42 13.43 -3.18
CA ARG A 188 -6.54 13.62 -4.35
C ARG A 188 -5.07 13.33 -4.00
N GLY A 189 -4.62 13.77 -2.81
CA GLY A 189 -3.29 13.43 -2.29
C GLY A 189 -3.08 11.93 -2.16
N LEU A 190 -4.06 11.20 -1.61
CA LEU A 190 -4.04 9.73 -1.55
C LEU A 190 -3.94 9.10 -2.94
N LEU A 191 -4.77 9.55 -3.90
CA LEU A 191 -4.73 9.03 -5.29
C LEU A 191 -3.37 9.26 -5.94
N LEU A 192 -2.71 10.39 -5.66
CA LEU A 192 -1.36 10.65 -6.14
C LEU A 192 -0.34 9.67 -5.55
N THR A 193 -0.42 9.40 -4.24
CA THR A 193 0.47 8.45 -3.57
C THR A 193 0.32 7.02 -4.12
N ILE A 194 -0.90 6.51 -4.25
CA ILE A 194 -1.12 5.13 -4.70
C ILE A 194 -0.91 4.96 -6.21
N ARG A 195 -0.90 6.03 -6.99
CA ARG A 195 -0.59 6.00 -8.43
C ARG A 195 0.83 5.48 -8.71
N GLU A 196 1.75 5.64 -7.77
CA GLU A 196 3.11 5.11 -7.89
C GLU A 196 3.20 3.60 -7.63
N TYR A 197 2.12 2.96 -7.17
CA TYR A 197 2.13 1.54 -6.87
C TYR A 197 2.15 0.70 -8.15
N ARG A 198 3.01 -0.32 -8.17
CA ARG A 198 3.12 -1.22 -9.33
C ARG A 198 1.83 -2.04 -9.49
N TYR A 199 1.40 -2.25 -10.74
CA TYR A 199 0.17 -2.96 -11.08
C TYR A 199 -1.15 -2.28 -10.65
N ILE A 200 -1.11 -1.02 -10.20
CA ILE A 200 -2.32 -0.25 -9.91
C ILE A 200 -3.10 0.08 -11.20
N ASP A 201 -4.43 0.15 -11.13
CA ASP A 201 -5.27 0.56 -12.25
C ASP A 201 -5.27 2.10 -12.39
N VAL A 202 -4.33 2.60 -13.20
CA VAL A 202 -4.17 4.05 -13.44
C VAL A 202 -5.40 4.65 -14.13
N ALA A 203 -6.06 3.92 -15.03
CA ALA A 203 -7.23 4.43 -15.73
C ALA A 203 -8.39 4.68 -14.76
N ARG A 204 -8.56 3.80 -13.77
CA ARG A 204 -9.54 4.00 -12.71
C ARG A 204 -9.19 5.19 -11.81
N LEU A 205 -7.91 5.36 -11.44
CA LEU A 205 -7.47 6.53 -10.67
C LEU A 205 -7.70 7.84 -11.41
N ASP A 206 -7.50 7.87 -12.73
CA ASP A 206 -7.74 9.07 -13.53
C ASP A 206 -9.23 9.42 -13.62
N ALA A 207 -10.10 8.40 -13.70
CA ALA A 207 -11.54 8.62 -13.61
C ALA A 207 -11.95 9.19 -12.24
N MET A 208 -11.42 8.64 -11.14
CA MET A 208 -11.66 9.16 -9.79
C MET A 208 -11.16 10.59 -9.63
N GLU A 209 -9.97 10.91 -10.15
CA GLU A 209 -9.42 12.27 -10.14
C GLU A 209 -10.33 13.25 -10.89
N ALA A 210 -10.87 12.87 -12.06
CA ALA A 210 -11.82 13.68 -12.82
C ALA A 210 -13.12 13.93 -12.04
N GLU A 211 -13.65 12.91 -11.36
CA GLU A 211 -14.83 13.04 -10.48
C GLU A 211 -14.54 13.99 -9.30
N LEU A 212 -13.36 13.91 -8.68
CA LEU A 212 -12.96 14.80 -7.59
C LEU A 212 -12.78 16.24 -8.06
N LEU A 213 -12.23 16.46 -9.25
CA LEU A 213 -12.12 17.80 -9.84
C LEU A 213 -13.51 18.40 -10.09
N ALA A 214 -14.43 17.63 -10.68
CA ALA A 214 -15.81 18.10 -10.88
C ALA A 214 -16.52 18.38 -9.54
N ALA A 215 -16.28 17.55 -8.53
CA ALA A 215 -16.80 17.79 -7.18
C ALA A 215 -16.18 19.03 -6.53
N HIS A 216 -14.89 19.26 -6.72
CA HIS A 216 -14.18 20.43 -6.23
C HIS A 216 -14.78 21.72 -6.80
N GLU A 217 -14.95 21.80 -8.12
CA GLU A 217 -15.54 22.98 -8.78
C GLU A 217 -16.96 23.28 -8.25
N ARG A 218 -17.80 22.24 -8.11
CA ARG A 218 -19.15 22.39 -7.57
C ARG A 218 -19.15 22.87 -6.13
N VAL A 219 -18.34 22.28 -5.26
CA VAL A 219 -18.24 22.68 -3.86
C VAL A 219 -17.64 24.08 -3.74
N ALA A 220 -16.63 24.41 -4.53
CA ALA A 220 -16.00 25.73 -4.58
C ALA A 220 -17.02 26.82 -4.97
N ALA A 221 -17.81 26.59 -6.01
CA ALA A 221 -18.86 27.50 -6.45
C ALA A 221 -19.95 27.70 -5.38
N ALA A 222 -20.39 26.61 -4.75
CA ALA A 222 -21.36 26.68 -3.66
C ALA A 222 -20.79 27.42 -2.43
N THR A 223 -19.52 27.19 -2.10
CA THR A 223 -18.83 27.91 -1.02
C THR A 223 -18.78 29.41 -1.30
N ALA A 224 -18.41 29.82 -2.51
CA ALA A 224 -18.39 31.24 -2.90
C ALA A 224 -19.79 31.86 -2.80
N THR A 225 -20.82 31.15 -3.27
CA THR A 225 -22.22 31.60 -3.19
C THR A 225 -22.66 31.77 -1.74
N PHE A 226 -22.34 30.80 -0.87
CA PHE A 226 -22.65 30.85 0.55
C PHE A 226 -21.95 32.02 1.23
N LEU A 227 -20.63 32.18 1.04
CA LEU A 227 -19.86 33.28 1.64
C LEU A 227 -20.28 34.67 1.14
N ALA A 228 -20.83 34.76 -0.08
CA ALA A 228 -21.38 36.01 -0.60
C ALA A 228 -22.77 36.35 -0.02
N SER A 229 -23.40 35.42 0.71
CA SER A 229 -24.69 35.64 1.38
C SER A 229 -24.50 36.31 2.74
N GLU A 230 -25.46 37.14 3.13
CA GLU A 230 -25.48 37.77 4.47
C GLU A 230 -25.57 36.72 5.59
N GLN A 231 -26.20 35.57 5.30
CA GLN A 231 -26.43 34.49 6.25
C GLN A 231 -25.14 33.78 6.70
N ALA A 232 -24.13 33.70 5.82
CA ALA A 232 -22.89 32.98 6.15
C ALA A 232 -22.08 33.64 7.26
N LEU A 233 -22.12 34.96 7.32
CA LEU A 233 -21.33 35.76 8.26
C LEU A 233 -22.13 36.24 9.47
N GLN A 234 -23.45 36.14 9.41
CA GLN A 234 -24.35 36.54 10.48
C GLN A 234 -24.03 35.85 11.83
N PRO A 235 -23.77 34.53 11.91
CA PRO A 235 -23.41 33.88 13.18
C PRO A 235 -22.11 34.42 13.79
N LEU A 236 -21.13 34.79 12.95
CA LEU A 236 -19.89 35.41 13.40
C LEU A 236 -20.16 36.81 13.95
N LEU A 237 -20.98 37.61 13.27
CA LEU A 237 -21.37 38.93 13.73
C LEU A 237 -22.11 38.90 15.07
N GLU A 238 -23.05 37.96 15.23
CA GLU A 238 -23.81 37.79 16.47
C GLU A 238 -22.91 37.33 17.63
N ARG A 239 -22.03 36.36 17.38
CA ARG A 239 -21.04 35.91 18.37
C ARG A 239 -20.10 37.04 18.78
N LEU A 240 -19.63 37.83 17.81
CA LEU A 240 -18.79 39.01 18.08
C LEU A 240 -19.51 40.03 18.97
N GLN A 241 -20.78 40.33 18.68
CA GLN A 241 -21.58 41.25 19.48
C GLN A 241 -21.81 40.74 20.91
N SER A 242 -22.08 39.43 21.07
CA SER A 242 -22.21 38.82 22.41
C SER A 242 -20.93 38.95 23.21
N LEU A 243 -19.79 38.56 22.62
CA LEU A 243 -18.49 38.59 23.27
C LEU A 243 -18.04 40.01 23.61
N ASP A 244 -18.26 40.98 22.72
CA ASP A 244 -17.99 42.39 23.04
C ASP A 244 -18.88 42.87 24.19
N GLY A 245 -20.17 42.50 24.18
CA GLY A 245 -21.10 42.82 25.27
C GLY A 245 -20.71 42.21 26.61
N GLU A 246 -20.29 40.94 26.63
CA GLU A 246 -19.76 40.24 27.81
C GLU A 246 -18.49 40.92 28.32
N ALA A 247 -17.56 41.25 27.42
CA ALA A 247 -16.34 41.97 27.77
C ALA A 247 -16.61 43.36 28.37
N GLN A 248 -17.61 44.09 27.86
CA GLN A 248 -17.97 45.40 28.43
C GLN A 248 -18.67 45.29 29.80
N LYS A 249 -19.44 44.22 30.03
CA LYS A 249 -20.15 43.97 31.30
C LYS A 249 -19.24 43.41 32.39
N ALA A 250 -18.06 42.91 32.06
CA ALA A 250 -17.12 42.39 33.03
C ALA A 250 -16.75 43.46 34.08
N GLU A 251 -16.78 43.04 35.35
CA GLU A 251 -16.46 43.85 36.52
C GLU A 251 -15.08 43.51 37.10
N THR A 252 -14.51 42.35 36.72
CA THR A 252 -13.18 41.93 37.16
C THR A 252 -12.29 41.50 36.00
N VAL A 253 -10.96 41.55 36.20
CA VAL A 253 -9.99 41.05 35.21
C VAL A 253 -10.18 39.56 34.95
N ALA A 254 -10.55 38.78 35.97
CA ALA A 254 -10.83 37.36 35.83
C ALA A 254 -12.02 37.08 34.89
N GLN A 255 -13.10 37.88 34.98
CA GLN A 255 -14.27 37.77 34.10
C GLN A 255 -13.96 38.13 32.64
N LEU A 256 -12.94 38.95 32.39
CA LEU A 256 -12.50 39.32 31.02
C LEU A 256 -11.71 38.22 30.31
N GLY A 257 -11.15 37.25 31.04
CA GLY A 257 -10.28 36.23 30.46
C GLY A 257 -10.97 35.39 29.39
N GLU A 258 -12.18 34.91 29.67
CA GLU A 258 -12.95 34.05 28.75
C GLU A 258 -13.40 34.80 27.48
N PRO A 259 -14.01 36.00 27.55
CA PRO A 259 -14.34 36.78 26.36
C PRO A 259 -13.11 37.13 25.49
N LEU A 260 -11.98 37.49 26.11
CA LEU A 260 -10.75 37.80 25.36
C LEU A 260 -10.21 36.58 24.61
N ALA A 261 -10.16 35.41 25.27
CA ALA A 261 -9.75 34.16 24.62
C ALA A 261 -10.70 33.77 23.48
N ALA A 262 -12.00 33.97 23.65
CA ALA A 262 -12.99 33.70 22.61
C ALA A 262 -12.87 34.66 21.40
N LEU A 263 -12.59 35.95 21.63
CA LEU A 263 -12.29 36.91 20.56
C LEU A 263 -10.99 36.55 19.81
N GLU A 264 -9.99 35.99 20.51
CA GLU A 264 -8.78 35.47 19.90
C GLU A 264 -9.07 34.25 19.01
N ALA A 265 -9.87 33.30 19.50
CA ALA A 265 -10.30 32.14 18.72
C ALA A 265 -11.08 32.56 17.45
N MET A 266 -11.96 33.54 17.55
CA MET A 266 -12.68 34.08 16.38
C MET A 266 -11.74 34.68 15.32
N ALA A 267 -10.59 35.24 15.70
CA ALA A 267 -9.60 35.71 14.73
C ALA A 267 -9.05 34.54 13.90
N GLY A 268 -8.80 33.39 14.55
CA GLY A 268 -8.39 32.16 13.85
C GLY A 268 -9.46 31.62 12.90
N ASP A 269 -10.73 31.67 13.29
CA ASP A 269 -11.85 31.28 12.42
C ASP A 269 -11.93 32.17 11.17
N LEU A 270 -11.68 33.47 11.31
CA LEU A 270 -11.61 34.43 10.20
C LEU A 270 -10.37 34.25 9.31
N ASP A 271 -9.22 33.93 9.90
CA ASP A 271 -7.99 33.61 9.13
C ASP A 271 -8.23 32.38 8.24
N MET A 272 -8.94 31.37 8.78
CA MET A 272 -9.33 30.17 8.02
C MET A 272 -10.26 30.49 6.85
N LEU A 273 -11.26 31.35 7.06
CA LEU A 273 -12.13 31.86 5.99
C LEU A 273 -11.35 32.62 4.91
N SER A 274 -10.41 33.48 5.32
CA SER A 274 -9.54 34.24 4.41
C SER A 274 -8.64 33.31 3.59
N SER A 275 -8.06 32.29 4.22
CA SER A 275 -7.24 31.26 3.56
C SER A 275 -8.05 30.46 2.54
N LEU A 276 -9.27 30.06 2.91
CA LEU A 276 -10.20 29.39 2.00
C LEU A 276 -10.57 30.28 0.80
N MET A 277 -10.78 31.57 1.01
CA MET A 277 -11.00 32.51 -0.10
C MET A 277 -9.80 32.66 -1.03
N ALA A 278 -8.58 32.58 -0.51
CA ALA A 278 -7.37 32.65 -1.31
C ALA A 278 -7.15 31.39 -2.17
N SER A 279 -7.61 30.23 -1.71
CA SER A 279 -7.49 28.96 -2.45
C SER A 279 -8.60 28.76 -3.49
N LEU A 280 -9.76 29.40 -3.31
CA LEU A 280 -10.89 29.32 -4.24
C LEU A 280 -10.67 30.15 -5.50
N ARG A 281 -10.79 29.50 -6.66
CA ARG A 281 -10.96 30.20 -7.94
C ARG A 281 -12.41 30.66 -8.07
N ILE A 282 -12.63 31.93 -7.75
CA ILE A 282 -13.91 32.62 -7.99
C ILE A 282 -13.79 33.39 -9.31
N ASP A 283 -14.56 32.99 -10.33
CA ASP A 283 -14.52 33.66 -11.63
C ASP A 283 -15.23 35.02 -11.60
N ASP A 284 -16.26 35.16 -10.77
CA ASP A 284 -16.98 36.42 -10.60
C ASP A 284 -16.18 37.40 -9.69
N ALA A 285 -15.55 38.39 -10.33
CA ALA A 285 -14.81 39.44 -9.65
C ALA A 285 -15.67 40.24 -8.65
N THR A 286 -16.97 40.41 -8.92
CA THR A 286 -17.88 41.17 -8.05
C THR A 286 -18.23 40.38 -6.80
N GLN A 287 -18.50 39.07 -6.93
CA GLN A 287 -18.67 38.19 -5.77
C GLN A 287 -17.41 38.14 -4.92
N ARG A 288 -16.24 37.96 -5.55
CA ARG A 288 -14.95 37.96 -4.83
C ARG A 288 -14.77 39.25 -4.02
N THR A 289 -14.99 40.42 -4.63
CA THR A 289 -14.87 41.71 -3.92
C THR A 289 -15.83 41.79 -2.73
N ARG A 290 -17.11 41.43 -2.91
CA ARG A 290 -18.11 41.46 -1.84
C ARG A 290 -17.74 40.59 -0.63
N ILE A 291 -17.21 39.40 -0.87
CA ILE A 291 -16.76 38.50 0.19
C ILE A 291 -15.56 39.10 0.93
N ILE A 292 -14.58 39.64 0.19
CA ILE A 292 -13.40 40.29 0.79
C ILE A 292 -13.80 41.49 1.65
N GLU A 293 -14.73 42.33 1.16
CA GLU A 293 -15.25 43.48 1.89
C GLU A 293 -15.95 43.06 3.18
N SER A 294 -16.80 42.03 3.11
CA SER A 294 -17.56 41.53 4.25
C SER A 294 -16.65 40.93 5.33
N ILE A 295 -15.66 40.13 4.93
CA ILE A 295 -14.65 39.58 5.85
C ILE A 295 -13.81 40.71 6.47
N SER A 296 -13.39 41.69 5.67
CA SER A 296 -12.60 42.84 6.15
C SER A 296 -13.37 43.69 7.16
N GLU A 297 -14.68 43.87 6.95
CA GLU A 297 -15.54 44.57 7.90
C GLU A 297 -15.63 43.83 9.24
N ILE A 298 -15.74 42.51 9.22
CA ILE A 298 -15.77 41.69 10.45
C ILE A 298 -14.43 41.75 11.17
N TYR A 299 -13.30 41.69 10.46
CA TYR A 299 -11.98 41.93 11.06
C TYR A 299 -11.88 43.29 11.73
N ALA A 300 -12.37 44.35 11.07
CA ALA A 300 -12.35 45.69 11.65
C ALA A 300 -13.16 45.73 12.96
N ARG A 301 -14.36 45.14 12.97
CA ARG A 301 -15.21 45.06 14.17
C ARG A 301 -14.58 44.20 15.26
N LEU A 302 -13.95 43.07 14.92
CA LEU A 302 -13.24 42.20 15.85
C LEU A 302 -12.07 42.92 16.51
N ASN A 303 -11.25 43.61 15.71
CA ASN A 303 -10.11 44.38 16.22
C ASN A 303 -10.57 45.51 17.15
N GLN A 304 -11.69 46.17 16.83
CA GLN A 304 -12.30 47.16 17.72
C GLN A 304 -12.76 46.53 19.04
N ALA A 305 -13.44 45.38 19.01
CA ALA A 305 -13.88 44.67 20.22
C ALA A 305 -12.68 44.23 21.08
N LYS A 306 -11.64 43.65 20.48
CA LYS A 306 -10.38 43.30 21.18
C LYS A 306 -9.73 44.53 21.83
N ALA A 307 -9.64 45.64 21.10
CA ALA A 307 -9.06 46.88 21.63
C ALA A 307 -9.88 47.43 22.83
N ARG A 308 -11.22 47.42 22.73
CA ARG A 308 -12.10 47.84 23.84
C ARG A 308 -11.97 46.90 25.05
N ALA A 309 -11.97 45.59 24.84
CA ALA A 309 -11.81 44.60 25.91
C ALA A 309 -10.44 44.73 26.61
N GLU A 310 -9.37 44.96 25.83
CA GLU A 310 -8.02 45.17 26.36
C GLU A 310 -7.89 46.47 27.16
N GLN A 311 -8.54 47.55 26.69
CA GLN A 311 -8.63 48.81 27.45
C GLN A 311 -9.39 48.61 28.77
N ARG A 312 -10.50 47.87 28.75
CA ARG A 312 -11.27 47.51 29.95
C ARG A 312 -10.41 46.70 30.93
N ARG A 313 -9.65 45.72 30.43
CA ARG A 313 -8.71 44.90 31.23
C ARG A 313 -7.70 45.76 31.97
N LYS A 314 -7.06 46.71 31.29
CA LYS A 314 -6.10 47.64 31.91
C LYS A 314 -6.76 48.53 32.97
N GLY A 315 -7.97 49.01 32.70
CA GLY A 315 -8.74 49.82 33.65
C GLY A 315 -9.11 49.06 34.92
N LEU A 316 -9.69 47.87 34.77
CA LEU A 316 -10.07 47.01 35.89
C LEU A 316 -8.84 46.57 36.68
N GLY A 317 -7.76 46.14 36.03
CA GLY A 317 -6.53 45.73 36.71
C GLY A 317 -5.89 46.84 37.53
N SER A 318 -5.93 48.09 37.04
CA SER A 318 -5.51 49.25 37.84
C SER A 318 -6.39 49.43 39.08
N SER A 319 -7.72 49.39 38.91
CA SER A 319 -8.66 49.55 40.02
C SER A 319 -8.58 48.43 41.06
N GLU A 320 -8.40 47.19 40.63
CA GLU A 320 -8.25 46.01 41.48
C GLU A 320 -6.93 46.07 42.24
N THR A 321 -5.83 46.45 41.59
CA THR A 321 -4.52 46.61 42.24
C THR A 321 -4.59 47.70 43.31
N VAL A 322 -5.24 48.83 43.03
CA VAL A 322 -5.46 49.91 44.01
C VAL A 322 -6.33 49.43 45.16
N ALA A 323 -7.41 48.69 44.89
CA ALA A 323 -8.29 48.14 45.93
C ALA A 323 -7.56 47.10 46.81
N GLN A 324 -6.77 46.21 46.20
CA GLN A 324 -5.98 45.20 46.90
C GLN A 324 -4.89 45.85 47.77
N PHE A 325 -4.17 46.84 47.24
CA PHE A 325 -3.19 47.60 48.01
C PHE A 325 -3.85 48.34 49.17
N GLY A 326 -5.00 48.99 48.94
CA GLY A 326 -5.77 49.65 49.99
C GLY A 326 -6.26 48.69 51.08
N ALA A 327 -6.70 47.49 50.73
CA ALA A 327 -7.10 46.46 51.68
C ALA A 327 -5.91 45.91 52.48
N GLN A 328 -4.78 45.63 51.83
CA GLN A 328 -3.55 45.20 52.48
C GLN A 328 -2.98 46.28 53.42
N PHE A 329 -3.02 47.55 53.00
CA PHE A 329 -2.58 48.66 53.83
C PHE A 329 -3.48 48.85 55.07
N LYS A 330 -4.80 48.66 54.95
CA LYS A 330 -5.72 48.65 56.10
C LYS A 330 -5.41 47.50 57.07
N LEU A 331 -5.18 46.28 56.57
CA LEU A 331 -4.78 45.14 57.39
C LEU A 331 -3.43 45.36 58.09
N PHE A 332 -2.46 45.94 57.38
CA PHE A 332 -1.18 46.32 57.94
C PHE A 332 -1.31 47.38 59.05
N GLY A 333 -2.13 48.41 58.82
CA GLY A 333 -2.46 49.42 59.83
C GLY A 333 -3.10 48.82 61.08
N GLN A 334 -4.10 47.94 60.91
CA GLN A 334 -4.70 47.19 62.02
C GLN A 334 -3.69 46.30 62.76
N GLY A 335 -2.78 45.66 62.02
CA GLY A 335 -1.69 44.87 62.59
C GLY A 335 -0.73 45.71 63.45
N ILE A 336 -0.36 46.91 62.99
CA ILE A 336 0.45 47.86 63.78
C ILE A 336 -0.30 48.30 65.03
N THR A 337 -1.57 48.67 64.91
CA THR A 337 -2.38 49.09 66.06
C THR A 337 -2.48 47.98 67.10
N ASN A 338 -2.70 46.73 66.67
CA ASN A 338 -2.74 45.56 67.56
C ASN A 338 -1.37 45.27 68.19
N ALA A 339 -0.28 45.39 67.44
CA ALA A 339 1.08 45.19 67.97
C ALA A 339 1.49 46.27 68.98
N LEU A 340 1.11 47.53 68.75
CA LEU A 340 1.30 48.62 69.72
C LEU A 340 0.48 48.39 70.99
N ALA A 341 -0.77 47.94 70.86
CA ALA A 341 -1.60 47.60 72.01
C ALA A 341 -0.99 46.45 72.84
N GLN A 342 -0.50 45.40 72.18
CA GLN A 342 0.20 44.30 72.86
C GLN A 342 1.52 44.73 73.51
N ALA A 343 2.28 45.64 72.90
CA ALA A 343 3.50 46.17 73.50
C ALA A 343 3.22 47.07 74.72
N GLN A 344 2.09 47.78 74.74
CA GLN A 344 1.63 48.52 75.92
C GLN A 344 1.16 47.60 77.05
N ASP A 345 0.48 46.48 76.73
CA ASP A 345 0.10 45.48 77.74
C ASP A 345 1.32 44.75 78.35
N LEU A 346 2.37 44.49 77.56
CA LEU A 346 3.64 43.92 78.07
C LEU A 346 4.46 44.89 78.94
N SER A 347 4.15 46.19 78.94
CA SER A 347 4.79 47.18 79.84
C SER A 347 4.09 47.29 81.21
N LEU A 348 3.05 46.49 81.44
CA LEU A 348 2.29 46.39 82.70
C LEU A 348 2.53 45.08 83.47
N ILE A 349 3.52 44.28 83.05
CA ILE A 349 4.12 43.18 83.83
C ILE A 349 5.55 43.61 84.20
#